data_AF-A0A7G6YED6-F1
#
_entry.id   AF-A0A7G6YED6-F1
#
_cell.length_a   1.000
_cell.length_b   1.000
_cell.length_c   1.000
_cell.angle_alpha   90.00
_cell.angle_beta   90.00
_cell.angle_gamma   90.00
#
_symmetry.space_group_name_H-M   'P 1'
#
loop_
_entity.id
_entity.type
_entity.pdbx_description
1 polymer ?
#
loop_
_entity_poly.entity_id
_entity_poly.type
_entity_poly.pdbx_seq_one_letter_code
_entity_poly.pdbx_strand_id
1 'polypeptide(L)'
;MSEHQYELTHFTAVFSKHDLAADLAPRLSCIEFEALAGLLRAALGEPASADTWIQEHATNDELGDAHYRGDTLEYLVPIDPMDDLGCDSCQ
;
A
#
# COMPACT_ATOMS: atom_id res chain seq x y z
N MET A 1 -2.61 -21.93 -29.06
CA MET A 1 -2.38 -21.55 -27.65
C MET A 1 -2.52 -22.81 -26.81
N SER A 2 -1.59 -23.07 -25.89
CA SER A 2 -1.79 -24.12 -24.87
C SER A 2 -2.86 -23.65 -23.88
N GLU A 3 -3.57 -24.59 -23.25
CA GLU A 3 -4.56 -24.30 -22.19
C GLU A 3 -3.98 -23.37 -21.11
N HIS A 4 -2.73 -23.61 -20.69
CA HIS A 4 -2.05 -22.79 -19.69
C HIS A 4 -1.91 -21.32 -20.11
N GLN A 5 -1.65 -21.05 -21.39
CA GLN A 5 -1.52 -19.67 -21.88
C GLN A 5 -2.87 -18.94 -21.88
N TYR A 6 -3.96 -19.67 -22.14
CA TYR A 6 -5.32 -19.13 -22.11
C TYR A 6 -5.72 -18.74 -20.69
N GLU A 7 -5.50 -19.64 -19.72
CA GLU A 7 -5.84 -19.37 -18.31
C GLU A 7 -5.10 -18.16 -17.76
N LEU A 8 -3.81 -17.99 -18.07
CA LEU A 8 -3.05 -16.80 -17.65
C LEU A 8 -3.58 -15.52 -18.29
N THR A 9 -3.95 -15.57 -19.58
CA THR A 9 -4.53 -14.43 -20.28
C THR A 9 -5.90 -14.07 -19.69
N HIS A 10 -6.71 -15.07 -19.37
CA HIS A 10 -8.01 -14.87 -18.74
C HIS A 10 -7.87 -14.29 -17.33
N PHE A 11 -6.95 -14.82 -16.52
CA PHE A 11 -6.63 -14.31 -15.19
C PHE A 11 -6.22 -12.84 -15.26
N THR A 12 -5.24 -12.50 -16.11
CA THR A 12 -4.82 -11.11 -16.31
C THR A 12 -6.01 -10.22 -16.68
N ALA A 13 -6.81 -10.62 -17.66
CA ALA A 13 -7.96 -9.81 -18.12
C ALA A 13 -9.01 -9.55 -17.02
N VAL A 14 -9.14 -10.45 -16.04
CA VAL A 14 -10.06 -10.27 -14.90
C VAL A 14 -9.41 -9.39 -13.82
N PHE A 15 -8.17 -9.69 -13.44
CA PHE A 15 -7.49 -9.02 -12.32
C PHE A 15 -6.85 -7.67 -12.68
N SER A 16 -6.79 -7.30 -13.95
CA SER A 16 -6.42 -5.95 -14.40
C SER A 16 -7.57 -4.93 -14.33
N LYS A 17 -8.78 -5.35 -13.94
CA LYS A 17 -9.92 -4.44 -13.86
C LYS A 17 -9.93 -3.64 -12.56
N HIS A 18 -10.04 -2.32 -12.69
CA HIS A 18 -10.01 -1.41 -11.55
C HIS A 18 -11.20 -1.59 -10.60
N ASP A 19 -12.41 -1.85 -11.12
CA ASP A 19 -13.61 -2.05 -10.30
C ASP A 19 -13.45 -3.27 -9.38
N LEU A 20 -12.93 -4.38 -9.91
CA LEU A 20 -12.61 -5.56 -9.13
C LEU A 20 -11.55 -5.28 -8.06
N ALA A 21 -10.48 -4.55 -8.42
CA ALA A 21 -9.43 -4.19 -7.49
C ALA A 21 -9.97 -3.30 -6.35
N ALA A 22 -10.78 -2.29 -6.66
CA ALA A 22 -11.39 -1.40 -5.67
C ALA A 22 -12.31 -2.15 -4.68
N ASP A 23 -13.06 -3.14 -5.17
CA ASP A 23 -13.99 -3.90 -4.32
C ASP A 23 -13.29 -4.92 -3.41
N LEU A 24 -12.19 -5.52 -3.89
CA LEU A 24 -11.53 -6.64 -3.22
C LEU A 24 -10.26 -6.27 -2.48
N ALA A 25 -9.46 -5.33 -2.98
CA ALA A 25 -8.16 -4.99 -2.38
C ALA A 25 -8.30 -4.61 -0.89
N PRO A 26 -9.29 -3.80 -0.46
CA PRO A 26 -9.49 -3.49 0.96
C PRO A 26 -9.82 -4.68 1.87
N ARG A 27 -10.21 -5.82 1.30
CA ARG A 27 -10.65 -7.01 2.05
C ARG A 27 -9.56 -8.07 2.19
N LEU A 28 -8.50 -7.95 1.40
CA LEU A 28 -7.33 -8.82 1.49
C LEU A 28 -6.46 -8.38 2.65
N SER A 29 -5.69 -9.30 3.24
CA SER A 29 -4.58 -8.93 4.10
C SER A 29 -3.40 -8.39 3.27
N CYS A 30 -2.47 -7.67 3.92
CA CYS A 30 -1.30 -7.11 3.22
C CYS A 30 -0.52 -8.19 2.45
N ILE A 31 -0.31 -9.36 3.07
CA ILE A 31 0.45 -10.46 2.47
C ILE A 31 -0.28 -11.05 1.25
N GLU A 32 -1.60 -11.14 1.30
CA GLU A 32 -2.41 -11.70 0.20
C GLU A 32 -2.40 -10.77 -1.02
N PHE A 33 -2.60 -9.46 -0.83
CA PHE A 33 -2.56 -8.54 -1.97
C PHE A 33 -1.12 -8.37 -2.50
N GLU A 34 -0.09 -8.37 -1.65
CA GLU A 34 1.32 -8.32 -2.08
C GLU A 34 1.66 -9.51 -2.98
N ALA A 35 1.22 -10.72 -2.61
CA ALA A 35 1.42 -11.91 -3.42
C ALA A 35 0.72 -11.78 -4.79
N LEU A 36 -0.50 -11.26 -4.81
CA LEU A 36 -1.26 -11.00 -6.05
C LEU A 36 -0.58 -9.95 -6.94
N ALA A 37 -0.19 -8.81 -6.36
CA ALA A 37 0.51 -7.74 -7.07
C ALA A 37 1.87 -8.20 -7.60
N GLY A 38 2.59 -9.02 -6.82
CA GLY A 38 3.83 -9.65 -7.23
C GLY A 38 3.65 -10.59 -8.43
N LEU A 39 2.58 -11.40 -8.44
CA LEU A 39 2.25 -12.26 -9.58
C LEU A 39 1.97 -11.44 -10.84
N LEU A 40 1.12 -10.41 -10.74
CA LEU A 40 0.79 -9.52 -11.86
C LEU A 40 2.04 -8.86 -12.42
N ARG A 41 2.89 -8.28 -11.56
CA ARG A 41 4.10 -7.57 -11.99
C ARG A 41 5.17 -8.51 -12.55
N ALA A 42 5.53 -9.56 -11.83
CA ALA A 42 6.72 -10.35 -12.12
C ALA A 42 6.47 -11.50 -13.10
N ALA A 43 5.34 -12.19 -12.97
CA ALA A 43 5.04 -13.36 -13.80
C ALA A 43 4.22 -13.01 -15.04
N LEU A 44 3.29 -12.05 -14.91
CA LEU A 44 2.33 -11.71 -15.96
C LEU A 44 2.71 -10.44 -16.75
N GLY A 45 3.68 -9.66 -16.27
CA GLY A 45 4.15 -8.46 -16.97
C GLY A 45 3.19 -7.28 -16.91
N GLU A 46 2.37 -7.21 -15.85
CA GLU A 46 1.28 -6.26 -15.67
C GLU A 46 1.55 -5.29 -14.49
N PRO A 47 2.57 -4.42 -14.60
CA PRO A 47 2.96 -3.53 -13.49
C PRO A 47 1.87 -2.50 -13.15
N ALA A 48 1.17 -1.96 -14.15
CA ALA A 48 0.10 -0.99 -13.91
C ALA A 48 -1.07 -1.61 -13.12
N SER A 49 -1.43 -2.84 -13.46
CA SER A 49 -2.45 -3.59 -12.72
C SER A 49 -2.00 -3.82 -11.28
N ALA A 50 -0.75 -4.23 -11.06
CA ALA A 50 -0.20 -4.38 -9.71
C ALA A 50 -0.24 -3.07 -8.91
N ASP A 51 0.09 -1.94 -9.53
CA ASP A 51 0.03 -0.62 -8.88
C ASP A 51 -1.40 -0.22 -8.49
N THR A 52 -2.39 -0.55 -9.30
CA THR A 52 -3.81 -0.38 -8.94
C THR A 52 -4.16 -1.18 -7.70
N TRP A 53 -3.78 -2.46 -7.61
CA TRP A 53 -4.02 -3.26 -6.40
C TRP A 53 -3.36 -2.67 -5.15
N ILE A 54 -2.12 -2.19 -5.26
CA ILE A 54 -1.43 -1.54 -4.14
C ILE A 54 -2.15 -0.25 -3.74
N GLN A 55 -2.61 0.54 -4.70
CA GLN A 55 -3.32 1.80 -4.45
C GLN A 55 -4.66 1.58 -3.75
N GLU A 56 -5.48 0.66 -4.26
CA GLU A 56 -6.81 0.36 -3.71
C GLU A 56 -6.74 -0.37 -2.36
N HIS A 57 -5.68 -1.11 -2.09
CA HIS A 57 -5.47 -1.68 -0.75
C HIS A 57 -5.15 -0.58 0.26
N ALA A 58 -4.19 0.29 -0.08
CA ALA A 58 -3.69 1.34 0.81
C ALA A 58 -4.72 2.43 1.16
N THR A 59 -5.87 2.51 0.47
CA THR A 59 -6.95 3.46 0.83
C THR A 59 -7.66 3.12 2.13
N ASN A 60 -7.58 1.86 2.58
CA ASN A 60 -8.23 1.36 3.78
C ASN A 60 -7.27 1.09 4.94
N ASP A 61 -5.96 1.19 4.70
CA ASP A 61 -4.96 1.08 5.74
C ASP A 61 -5.15 2.19 6.79
N GLU A 62 -5.08 1.81 8.05
CA GLU A 62 -5.13 2.71 9.20
C GLU A 62 -3.71 3.02 9.73
N LEU A 63 -3.60 4.01 10.61
CA LEU A 63 -2.32 4.37 11.22
C LEU A 63 -1.70 3.15 11.93
N GLY A 64 -0.55 2.69 11.43
CA GLY A 64 0.16 1.52 11.94
C GLY A 64 0.18 0.34 10.96
N ASP A 65 -0.61 0.39 9.89
CA ASP A 65 -0.59 -0.61 8.82
C ASP A 65 0.59 -0.40 7.87
N ALA A 66 1.06 -1.49 7.26
CA ALA A 66 2.29 -1.52 6.48
C ALA A 66 2.25 -0.62 5.23
N HIS A 67 1.06 -0.40 4.64
CA HIS A 67 0.88 0.45 3.47
C HIS A 67 0.07 1.70 3.79
N TYR A 68 0.00 2.11 5.06
CA TYR A 68 -0.63 3.38 5.44
C TYR A 68 0.03 4.55 4.70
N ARG A 69 -0.78 5.33 3.97
CA ARG A 69 -0.33 6.48 3.17
C ARG A 69 -0.80 7.83 3.70
N GLY A 70 -1.44 7.87 4.87
CA GLY A 70 -1.77 9.13 5.51
C GLY A 70 -0.52 9.83 6.03
N ASP A 71 -0.63 11.13 6.33
CA ASP A 71 0.47 11.87 6.94
C ASP A 71 0.89 11.15 8.22
N THR A 72 2.13 10.67 8.25
CA THR A 72 2.79 10.33 9.50
C THR A 72 2.68 11.59 10.34
N LEU A 73 1.88 11.56 11.41
CA LEU A 73 1.93 12.64 12.38
C LEU A 73 3.34 12.58 12.95
N GLU A 74 4.26 13.37 12.39
CA GLU A 74 5.49 13.72 13.06
C GLU A 74 5.03 14.19 14.43
N TYR A 75 5.39 13.42 15.45
CA TYR A 75 5.18 13.83 16.82
C TYR A 75 5.96 15.13 16.96
N LEU A 76 5.27 16.26 16.80
CA LEU A 76 5.78 17.56 17.19
C LEU A 76 6.02 17.42 18.68
N VAL A 77 7.25 17.09 19.04
CA VAL A 77 7.72 17.20 20.42
C VAL A 77 7.31 18.62 20.82
N PRO A 78 6.40 18.79 21.78
CA PRO A 78 6.10 20.12 22.28
C PRO A 78 7.45 20.71 22.66
N ILE A 79 7.81 21.86 22.10
CA ILE A 79 8.99 22.60 22.55
C ILE A 79 8.85 22.64 24.06
N ASP A 80 9.79 22.01 24.78
CA ASP A 80 9.78 22.05 26.23
C ASP A 80 9.77 23.54 26.59
N PRO A 81 8.74 24.07 27.27
CA PRO A 81 8.70 25.49 27.60
C PRO A 81 9.91 25.92 28.45
N MET A 82 10.69 24.97 28.99
CA MET A 82 11.95 25.22 29.67
C MET A 82 13.14 25.52 28.74
N ASP A 83 13.12 25.11 27.46
CA ASP A 83 14.17 25.45 26.46
C ASP A 83 14.00 26.88 25.92
N ASP A 84 12.77 27.40 25.86
CA ASP A 84 12.49 28.78 25.41
C ASP A 84 12.84 29.85 26.47
N LEU A 85 13.06 29.45 27.72
CA LEU A 85 13.34 30.37 28.82
C LEU A 85 14.83 30.73 28.98
N GLY A 86 15.73 30.19 28.14
CA GLY A 86 17.14 30.58 28.11
C GLY A 86 17.79 30.57 29.49
N CYS A 87 17.58 29.49 30.26
CA CYS A 87 18.08 29.41 31.63
C CYS A 87 19.59 29.09 31.63
N ASP A 88 20.41 30.09 31.29
CA ASP A 88 21.88 30.09 31.38
C ASP A 88 22.39 30.12 32.85
N SER A 89 21.58 29.70 33.82
CA SER A 89 21.88 29.86 35.25
C SER A 89 22.01 28.54 36.02
N CYS A 90 22.70 27.58 35.41
CA CYS A 90 23.31 26.45 36.11
C CYS A 90 24.83 26.42 35.83
N GLN A 91 25.55 27.45 36.29
CA GLN A 91 26.96 27.34 36.68
C GLN A 91 27.05 27.27 38.21
#